data_AF-A0AAJ5P444-F1
#
_entry.id   AF-A0AAJ5P444-F1
#
_cell.length_a   1.000
_cell.length_b   1.000
_cell.length_c   1.000
_cell.angle_alpha   90.00
_cell.angle_beta   90.00
_cell.angle_gamma   90.00
#
_symmetry.space_group_name_H-M   'P 1'
#
loop_
_entity.id
_entity.type
_entity.pdbx_description
1 polymer ?
#
loop_
_entity_poly.entity_id
_entity_poly.type
_entity_poly.pdbx_seq_one_letter_code
_entity_poly.pdbx_strand_id
1 'polypeptide(L)'
;MKENLSKKIFLFGLTIFVISYLLPIDIFESYTSLRPTGLTSMFVCPIIGLIGLIFGIKEKNKLFIVLNILLILLLPIAMFAGHLVGSL
;
A
#
# COMPACT_ATOMS: atom_id res chain seq x y z
N MET A 1 4.63 8.68 -25.69
CA MET A 1 4.34 8.48 -24.25
C MET A 1 4.77 7.06 -23.90
N LYS A 2 5.97 6.84 -23.34
CA LYS A 2 6.33 5.52 -22.81
C LYS A 2 5.35 5.25 -21.68
N GLU A 3 4.48 4.27 -21.84
CA GLU A 3 3.58 3.86 -20.77
C GLU A 3 4.46 3.41 -19.60
N ASN A 4 4.46 4.21 -18.52
CA ASN A 4 5.21 3.87 -17.32
C ASN A 4 4.40 2.79 -16.60
N LEU A 5 4.79 1.53 -16.77
CA LEU A 5 4.11 0.40 -16.16
C LEU A 5 4.16 0.51 -14.63
N SER A 6 5.28 1.04 -14.10
CA SER A 6 5.42 1.32 -12.67
C SER A 6 4.33 2.26 -12.16
N LYS A 7 3.92 3.26 -12.96
CA LYS A 7 2.81 4.17 -12.61
C LYS A 7 1.49 3.42 -12.50
N LYS A 8 1.17 2.54 -13.45
CA LYS A 8 -0.08 1.77 -13.44
C LYS A 8 -0.14 0.83 -12.24
N ILE A 9 0.96 0.12 -11.95
CA ILE A 9 1.06 -0.80 -10.81
C ILE A 9 0.92 -0.04 -9.49
N PHE A 10 1.59 1.10 -9.36
CA PHE A 10 1.45 1.95 -8.18
C PHE A 10 0.00 2.45 -8.01
N LEU A 11 -0.62 2.96 -9.07
CA LEU A 11 -2.02 3.44 -9.02
C LEU A 11 -2.98 2.30 -8.63
N PHE A 12 -2.73 1.09 -9.13
CA PHE A 12 -3.52 -0.09 -8.81
C PHE A 12 -3.39 -0.46 -7.33
N GLY A 13 -2.17 -0.49 -6.79
CA GLY A 13 -1.95 -0.72 -5.35
C GLY A 13 -2.61 0.33 -4.47
N LEU A 14 -2.47 1.60 -4.84
CA LEU A 14 -3.12 2.70 -4.13
C LEU A 14 -4.66 2.60 -4.17
N THR A 15 -5.22 2.22 -5.32
CA THR A 15 -6.67 2.05 -5.48
C THR A 15 -7.18 0.93 -4.59
N ILE A 16 -6.49 -0.22 -4.54
CA ILE A 16 -6.85 -1.32 -3.63
C ILE A 16 -6.78 -0.88 -2.18
N PHE A 17 -5.74 -0.12 -1.80
CA PHE A 17 -5.60 0.38 -0.45
C PHE A 17 -6.74 1.33 -0.05
N VAL A 18 -7.11 2.26 -0.93
CA VAL A 18 -8.25 3.19 -0.72
C VAL A 18 -9.56 2.41 -0.60
N ILE A 19 -9.82 1.46 -1.50
CA ILE A 19 -11.01 0.61 -1.43
C ILE A 19 -11.04 -0.15 -0.10
N SER A 20 -9.91 -0.74 0.32
CA SER A 20 -9.81 -1.46 1.58
C SER A 20 -10.00 -0.58 2.81
N TYR A 21 -9.71 0.73 2.72
CA TYR A 21 -9.99 1.70 3.77
C TYR A 21 -11.47 2.07 3.83
N LEU A 22 -12.15 2.14 2.68
CA LEU A 22 -13.59 2.40 2.60
C LEU A 22 -14.45 1.18 2.96
N LEU A 23 -13.90 -0.04 2.87
CA LEU A 23 -14.62 -1.24 3.25
C LEU A 23 -15.02 -1.18 4.74
N PRO A 24 -16.29 -1.48 5.07
CA PRO A 24 -16.73 -1.50 6.46
C PRO A 24 -15.96 -2.55 7.25
N ILE A 25 -15.56 -2.15 8.46
CA ILE A 25 -14.65 -2.89 9.35
C ILE A 25 -15.28 -4.23 9.77
N ASP A 26 -16.61 -4.24 9.90
CA ASP A 26 -17.40 -5.36 10.41
C ASP A 26 -17.35 -6.63 9.52
N ILE A 27 -17.08 -6.50 8.21
CA ILE A 27 -17.14 -7.66 7.30
C ILE A 27 -15.94 -8.59 7.47
N PHE A 28 -14.76 -8.08 7.83
CA PHE A 28 -13.53 -8.88 7.95
C PHE A 28 -13.11 -9.16 9.38
N GLU A 29 -13.52 -8.32 10.33
CA GLU A 29 -13.22 -8.51 11.75
C GLU A 29 -13.88 -9.80 12.28
N SER A 30 -15.11 -10.09 11.87
CA SER A 30 -15.83 -11.34 12.22
C SER A 30 -15.17 -12.63 11.71
N TYR A 31 -14.32 -12.56 10.68
CA TYR A 31 -13.70 -13.75 10.07
C TYR A 31 -12.21 -13.89 10.37
N THR A 32 -11.50 -12.78 10.61
CA THR A 32 -10.02 -12.78 10.69
C THR A 32 -9.46 -12.00 11.87
N SER A 33 -10.31 -11.34 12.69
CA SER A 33 -9.91 -10.43 13.78
C SER A 33 -8.99 -9.27 13.34
N LEU A 34 -8.78 -9.09 12.03
CA LEU A 34 -7.93 -8.07 11.44
C LEU A 34 -8.79 -7.10 10.65
N ARG A 35 -8.52 -5.80 10.81
CA ARG A 35 -9.13 -4.79 9.95
C ARG A 35 -8.71 -5.03 8.49
N PRO A 36 -9.62 -4.90 7.51
CA PRO A 36 -9.30 -5.08 6.09
C PRO A 36 -8.07 -4.25 5.66
N THR A 37 -7.96 -3.02 6.17
CA THR A 37 -6.83 -2.11 5.95
C THR A 37 -5.49 -2.65 6.49
N GLY A 38 -5.50 -3.38 7.60
CA GLY A 38 -4.31 -4.02 8.15
C GLY A 38 -3.86 -5.19 7.26
N LEU A 39 -4.81 -5.98 6.77
CA LEU A 39 -4.55 -7.12 5.90
C LEU A 39 -4.00 -6.67 4.54
N THR A 40 -4.59 -5.64 3.93
CA THR A 40 -4.11 -5.11 2.65
C THR A 40 -2.77 -4.38 2.78
N SER A 41 -2.49 -3.67 3.87
CA SER A 41 -1.19 -3.03 4.08
C SER A 41 -0.09 -4.01 4.49
N MET A 42 -0.42 -5.14 5.13
CA MET A 42 0.56 -6.16 5.51
C MET A 42 0.95 -7.10 4.37
N PHE A 43 0.01 -7.43 3.48
CA PHE A 43 0.26 -8.40 2.42
C PHE A 43 0.20 -7.78 1.02
N VAL A 44 -0.87 -7.06 0.70
CA VAL A 44 -1.11 -6.59 -0.69
C VAL A 44 -0.21 -5.42 -1.08
N CYS A 45 -0.09 -4.39 -0.24
CA CYS A 45 0.74 -3.22 -0.51
C CYS A 45 2.24 -3.55 -0.66
N PRO A 46 2.84 -4.42 0.17
CA PRO A 46 4.23 -4.83 0.01
C PRO A 46 4.48 -5.61 -1.28
N ILE A 47 3.59 -6.54 -1.65
CA ILE A 47 3.71 -7.32 -2.88
C ILE A 47 3.61 -6.42 -4.11
N ILE A 48 2.57 -5.57 -4.17
CA ILE A 48 2.38 -4.65 -5.30
C ILE A 48 3.52 -3.62 -5.36
N GLY A 49 3.93 -3.08 -4.20
CA GLY A 49 5.03 -2.13 -4.09
C GLY A 49 6.37 -2.72 -4.53
N LEU A 50 6.67 -3.98 -4.20
CA LEU A 50 7.87 -4.69 -4.69
C LEU A 50 7.86 -4.81 -6.22
N ILE A 51 6.74 -5.23 -6.82
CA ILE A 51 6.60 -5.35 -8.27
C ILE A 51 6.76 -3.96 -8.92
N GLY A 52 6.08 -2.94 -8.37
CA GLY A 52 6.16 -1.57 -8.85
C GLY A 52 7.56 -0.96 -8.72
N LEU A 53 8.32 -1.33 -7.68
CA LEU A 53 9.70 -0.92 -7.45
C LEU A 53 10.65 -1.52 -8.50
N ILE A 54 10.51 -2.82 -8.82
CA ILE A 54 11.31 -3.47 -9.87
C ILE A 54 11.13 -2.74 -11.21
N PHE A 55 9.88 -2.45 -11.57
CA PHE A 55 9.59 -1.68 -12.79
C PHE A 55 10.07 -0.22 -12.69
N GLY A 56 9.97 0.42 -11.52
CA GLY A 56 10.44 1.78 -11.29
C GLY A 56 11.97 1.91 -11.48
N ILE A 57 12.73 0.92 -11.00
CA ILE A 57 14.18 0.82 -11.22
C ILE A 57 14.48 0.63 -12.72
N LYS A 58 13.76 -0.28 -13.39
CA LYS A 58 13.92 -0.53 -14.83
C LYS A 58 13.63 0.71 -15.69
N GLU A 59 12.63 1.49 -15.31
CA GLU A 59 12.25 2.74 -15.97
C GLU A 59 13.14 3.93 -15.57
N LYS A 60 14.10 3.75 -14.64
CA LYS A 60 14.94 4.80 -14.04
C LYS A 60 14.13 5.99 -13.48
N ASN A 61 12.89 5.74 -13.08
CA ASN A 61 12.00 6.79 -12.62
C ASN A 61 12.07 6.92 -11.10
N LYS A 62 12.91 7.86 -10.63
CA LYS A 62 13.15 8.10 -9.19
C LYS A 62 11.87 8.34 -8.40
N LEU A 63 10.89 9.04 -8.98
CA LEU A 63 9.62 9.31 -8.29
C LEU A 63 8.86 8.01 -7.99
N PHE A 64 8.71 7.12 -8.97
CA PHE A 64 8.00 5.85 -8.75
C PHE A 64 8.77 4.88 -7.86
N ILE A 65 10.11 4.93 -7.87
CA ILE A 65 10.91 4.16 -6.91
C ILE A 65 10.56 4.61 -5.48
N VAL A 66 10.60 5.92 -5.21
CA VAL A 66 10.26 6.46 -3.88
C VAL A 66 8.81 6.16 -3.49
N LEU A 67 7.86 6.34 -4.42
CA LEU A 67 6.44 6.07 -4.18
C LEU A 67 6.18 4.59 -3.87
N ASN A 68 6.79 3.65 -4.60
CA ASN A 68 6.63 2.23 -4.32
C ASN A 68 7.31 1.79 -3.01
N ILE A 69 8.44 2.41 -2.64
CA ILE A 69 9.06 2.22 -1.32
C ILE A 69 8.12 2.70 -0.22
N LEU A 70 7.50 3.88 -0.39
CA LEU A 70 6.52 4.41 0.55
C LEU A 70 5.30 3.48 0.69
N LEU A 71 4.86 2.86 -0.41
CA LEU A 71 3.78 1.87 -0.41
C LEU A 71 4.13 0.61 0.40
N ILE A 72 5.39 0.16 0.36
CA ILE A 72 5.88 -0.96 1.18
C ILE A 72 5.93 -0.57 2.67
N LEU A 73 6.38 0.66 2.97
CA LEU A 73 6.48 1.19 4.32
C LEU A 73 5.14 1.69 4.90
N LEU A 74 4.04 1.53 4.17
CA LEU A 74 2.74 2.07 4.55
C LEU A 74 2.26 1.55 5.92
N LEU A 75 2.43 0.25 6.18
CA LEU A 75 2.07 -0.37 7.46
C LEU A 75 2.89 0.20 8.64
N PRO A 76 4.23 0.18 8.63
CA PRO A 76 5.01 0.73 9.74
C PRO A 76 4.79 2.24 9.94
N ILE A 77 4.58 3.00 8.85
CA ILE A 77 4.22 4.43 8.96
C ILE A 77 2.86 4.61 9.63
N ALA A 78 1.86 3.81 9.27
CA ALA A 78 0.54 3.87 9.87
C ALA A 78 0.56 3.51 11.37
N MET A 79 1.31 2.46 11.76
CA MET A 79 1.50 2.12 13.17
C MET A 79 2.20 3.24 13.94
N PHE A 80 3.27 3.81 13.37
CA PHE A 80 4.00 4.91 13.98
C PHE A 80 3.12 6.15 14.16
N ALA A 81 2.32 6.50 13.15
CA ALA A 81 1.37 7.60 13.24
C ALA A 81 0.28 7.35 14.30
N GLY A 82 -0.26 6.13 14.39
CA GLY A 82 -1.23 5.76 15.42
C GLY A 82 -0.67 5.92 16.84
N HIS A 83 0.59 5.53 17.04
CA HIS A 83 1.30 5.71 18.31
C HIS A 83 1.52 7.20 18.65
N LEU A 84 1.87 8.03 17.67
CA LEU A 84 2.06 9.48 17.89
C LEU A 84 0.76 10.23 18.18
N VAL A 85 -0.36 9.80 17.59
CA VAL A 85 -1.68 10.40 17.80
C VAL A 85 -2.33 9.90 19.10
N GLY A 86 -1.74 8.91 19.77
CA GLY A 86 -2.26 8.35 21.03
C GLY A 86 -3.51 7.49 20.84
N SER A 87 -3.71 6.92 19.64
CA SER A 87 -4.90 6.16 19.27
C SER A 87 -4.66 4.64 19.27
N LEU A 88 -4.00 4.12 20.30
CA LEU A 88 -3.99 2.68 20.58
C LEU A 88 -4.63 2.39 21.93
#